data_AF-A0A8J5BVH3-F1
#
_entry.id   AF-A0A8J5BVH3-F1
#
_cell.length_a   1.000
_cell.length_b   1.000
_cell.length_c   1.000
_cell.angle_alpha   90.00
_cell.angle_beta   90.00
_cell.angle_gamma   90.00
#
_symmetry.space_group_name_H-M   'P 1'
#
loop_
_entity.id
_entity.type
_entity.pdbx_description
1 polymer ?
#
loop_
_entity_poly.entity_id
_entity_poly.type
_entity_poly.pdbx_seq_one_letter_code
_entity_poly.pdbx_strand_id
1 'polypeptide(L)'
;MALLNTDATNSSQYSLGCDHYRRKCKLVSPCCKNNYICRFCHDEGENHALDRPNITQVECLVCNKMQPFSQTCANCGIIFGNYFCEKCKLFGDEDLGMYHCEGCGLCRVGGRDKFFHCDICELCLPTDIKTTHKVS
;
A
#
# COMPACT_ATOMS: atom_id res chain seq x y z
N MET A 1 21.83 -27.46 -36.37
CA MET A 1 22.71 -26.72 -35.44
C MET A 1 21.87 -25.62 -34.82
N ALA A 2 21.88 -25.56 -33.49
CA ALA A 2 20.91 -24.87 -32.67
C ALA A 2 20.85 -23.36 -32.93
N LEU A 3 19.61 -22.86 -32.89
CA LEU A 3 19.20 -21.47 -32.82
C LEU A 3 19.70 -20.86 -31.50
N LEU A 4 20.24 -19.64 -31.56
CA LEU A 4 20.21 -18.72 -30.43
C LEU A 4 19.70 -17.38 -30.94
N ASN A 5 18.37 -17.26 -30.94
CA ASN A 5 17.69 -15.97 -30.81
C ASN A 5 18.11 -15.38 -29.46
N THR A 6 18.74 -14.22 -29.48
CA THR A 6 19.01 -13.45 -28.27
C THR A 6 17.70 -12.81 -27.80
N ASP A 7 17.01 -13.52 -26.91
CA ASP A 7 15.82 -13.06 -26.22
C ASP A 7 16.11 -11.86 -25.31
N ALA A 8 15.18 -10.89 -25.42
CA ALA A 8 14.53 -10.20 -24.32
C ALA A 8 15.38 -9.47 -23.27
N THR A 9 15.70 -8.20 -23.54
CA THR A 9 15.71 -7.15 -22.50
C THR A 9 15.20 -5.83 -23.06
N ASN A 10 13.97 -5.84 -23.57
CA ASN A 10 13.22 -4.60 -23.72
C ASN A 10 11.75 -4.85 -23.34
N SER A 11 11.56 -5.40 -22.16
CA SER A 11 10.28 -5.32 -21.48
C SER A 11 10.32 -4.10 -20.58
N SER A 12 9.54 -3.10 -20.93
CA SER A 12 8.56 -2.75 -19.91
C SER A 12 9.04 -1.85 -18.80
N GLN A 13 9.11 -0.53 -18.97
CA GLN A 13 8.97 0.37 -17.82
C GLN A 13 7.50 0.29 -17.31
N TYR A 14 7.04 -0.93 -17.01
CA TYR A 14 5.69 -1.29 -16.62
C TYR A 14 5.42 -0.60 -15.28
N SER A 15 4.30 0.11 -15.22
CA SER A 15 3.72 0.69 -14.01
C SER A 15 3.54 -0.41 -12.94
N LEU A 16 4.51 -0.56 -12.04
CA LEU A 16 4.41 -1.50 -10.93
C LEU A 16 3.24 -1.10 -10.02
N GLY A 17 2.35 -2.06 -9.77
CA GLY A 17 1.16 -1.87 -8.95
C GLY A 17 -0.12 -2.24 -9.70
N CYS A 18 -1.18 -1.51 -9.41
CA CYS A 18 -2.50 -1.60 -10.04
C CYS A 18 -3.17 -0.23 -10.08
N ASP A 19 -4.36 -0.13 -10.68
CA ASP A 19 -5.13 1.12 -10.77
C ASP A 19 -5.50 1.72 -9.41
N HIS A 20 -5.50 0.90 -8.35
CA HIS A 20 -5.79 1.34 -6.99
C HIS A 20 -4.59 1.93 -6.25
N TYR A 21 -3.40 1.35 -6.47
CA TYR A 21 -2.19 1.72 -5.75
C TYR A 21 -0.95 1.38 -6.56
N ARG A 22 -0.04 2.35 -6.69
CA ARG A 22 1.33 2.09 -7.11
C ARG A 22 2.15 1.53 -5.96
N ARG A 23 2.82 0.40 -6.19
CA ARG A 23 3.69 -0.29 -5.22
C ARG A 23 4.50 -1.37 -5.93
N LYS A 24 5.58 -1.82 -5.29
CA LYS A 24 6.53 -2.78 -5.87
C LYS A 24 6.50 -4.16 -5.20
N CYS A 25 5.41 -4.48 -4.50
CA CYS A 25 5.16 -5.80 -3.90
C CYS A 25 3.68 -6.22 -4.00
N LYS A 26 3.43 -7.53 -3.90
CA LYS A 26 2.11 -8.11 -3.58
C LYS A 26 2.00 -8.39 -2.08
N LEU A 27 0.78 -8.29 -1.56
CA LEU A 27 0.37 -8.76 -0.25
C LEU A 27 0.08 -10.26 -0.34
N VAL A 28 0.62 -11.03 0.60
CA VAL A 28 0.29 -12.45 0.76
C VAL A 28 -0.96 -12.55 1.61
N SER A 29 -2.06 -13.02 1.01
CA SER A 29 -3.34 -13.08 1.69
C SER A 29 -3.33 -14.16 2.78
N PRO A 30 -3.64 -13.84 4.05
CA PRO A 30 -3.75 -14.84 5.10
C PRO A 30 -5.03 -15.69 4.99
N CYS A 31 -6.06 -15.19 4.30
CA CYS A 31 -7.38 -15.84 4.24
C CYS A 31 -7.53 -16.86 3.09
N CYS A 32 -6.94 -16.61 1.92
CA CYS A 32 -7.14 -17.44 0.72
C CYS A 32 -5.84 -17.94 0.07
N LYS A 33 -4.67 -17.61 0.64
CA LYS A 33 -3.33 -18.04 0.20
C LYS A 33 -2.93 -17.62 -1.23
N ASN A 34 -3.66 -16.66 -1.79
CA ASN A 34 -3.32 -15.99 -3.05
C ASN A 34 -2.58 -14.68 -2.77
N ASN A 35 -1.82 -14.19 -3.76
CA ASN A 35 -1.04 -12.96 -3.66
C ASN A 35 -1.66 -11.86 -4.53
N TYR A 36 -2.00 -10.72 -3.91
CA TYR A 36 -2.64 -9.60 -4.61
C TYR A 36 -1.81 -8.34 -4.48
N ILE A 37 -1.87 -7.47 -5.49
CA ILE A 37 -1.21 -6.17 -5.41
C ILE A 37 -1.77 -5.39 -4.21
N CYS A 38 -3.09 -5.28 -4.08
CA CYS A 38 -3.73 -4.53 -3.02
C CYS A 38 -5.02 -5.19 -2.52
N ARG A 39 -5.61 -4.61 -1.48
CA ARG A 39 -6.88 -5.10 -0.91
C ARG A 39 -8.04 -5.06 -1.91
N PHE A 40 -8.13 -4.02 -2.75
CA PHE A 40 -9.24 -3.89 -3.69
C PHE A 40 -9.15 -4.97 -4.78
N CYS A 41 -7.95 -5.22 -5.30
CA CYS A 41 -7.71 -6.33 -6.23
C CYS A 41 -8.03 -7.70 -5.61
N HIS A 42 -7.85 -7.86 -4.29
CA HIS A 42 -8.31 -9.04 -3.59
C HIS A 42 -9.84 -9.10 -3.55
N ASP A 43 -10.47 -8.07 -3.00
CA ASP A 43 -11.93 -8.03 -2.76
C ASP A 43 -12.75 -8.08 -4.07
N GLU A 44 -12.18 -7.64 -5.19
CA GLU A 44 -12.76 -7.77 -6.54
C GLU A 44 -12.63 -9.19 -7.11
N GLY A 45 -11.54 -9.89 -6.78
CA GLY A 45 -11.25 -11.23 -7.26
C GLY A 45 -11.82 -12.34 -6.38
N GLU A 46 -12.22 -12.01 -5.15
CA GLU A 46 -12.64 -12.95 -4.13
C GLU A 46 -14.04 -12.63 -3.61
N ASN A 47 -14.72 -13.63 -3.03
CA ASN A 47 -16.06 -13.47 -2.45
C ASN A 47 -16.04 -12.95 -1.00
N HIS A 48 -14.91 -12.42 -0.53
CA HIS A 48 -14.70 -11.97 0.83
C HIS A 48 -13.69 -10.81 0.87
N ALA A 49 -13.73 -10.04 1.95
CA ALA A 49 -12.77 -8.97 2.19
C ALA A 49 -11.42 -9.54 2.67
N LEU A 50 -10.33 -8.91 2.25
CA LEU A 50 -8.99 -9.24 2.72
C LEU A 50 -8.88 -9.04 4.23
N ASP A 51 -8.42 -10.07 4.95
CA ASP A 51 -8.04 -9.98 6.36
C ASP A 51 -6.69 -9.25 6.51
N ARG A 52 -6.78 -7.93 6.30
CA ARG A 52 -5.62 -7.04 6.21
C ARG A 52 -4.77 -7.00 7.48
N PRO A 53 -5.32 -6.92 8.70
CA PRO A 53 -4.50 -6.84 9.92
C PRO A 53 -3.54 -8.03 10.08
N ASN A 54 -3.90 -9.21 9.58
CA ASN A 54 -3.13 -10.44 9.73
C ASN A 54 -2.13 -10.71 8.59
N ILE A 55 -1.88 -9.74 7.70
CA ILE A 55 -0.84 -9.86 6.68
C ILE A 55 0.54 -9.84 7.34
N THR A 56 1.29 -10.92 7.16
CA THR A 56 2.64 -11.09 7.71
C THR A 56 3.72 -11.21 6.65
N GLN A 57 3.37 -11.32 5.38
CA GLN A 57 4.31 -11.53 4.28
C GLN A 57 3.96 -10.70 3.03
N VAL A 58 4.98 -10.46 2.22
CA VAL A 58 4.89 -9.81 0.91
C VAL A 58 5.77 -10.53 -0.11
N GLU A 59 5.41 -10.38 -1.38
CA GLU A 59 6.18 -10.85 -2.54
C GLU A 59 6.73 -9.65 -3.30
N CYS A 60 8.04 -9.57 -3.51
CA CYS A 60 8.64 -8.51 -4.33
C CYS A 60 8.26 -8.65 -5.81
N LEU A 61 7.74 -7.59 -6.45
CA LEU A 61 7.40 -7.60 -7.87
C LEU A 61 8.62 -7.54 -8.81
N VAL A 62 9.81 -7.23 -8.27
CA VAL A 62 11.04 -7.08 -9.06
C VAL A 62 11.86 -8.37 -9.09
N CYS A 63 11.97 -9.07 -7.95
CA CYS A 63 12.79 -10.28 -7.85
C CYS A 63 12.03 -11.51 -7.34
N ASN A 64 10.70 -11.42 -7.18
CA ASN A 64 9.82 -12.49 -6.72
C ASN A 64 10.17 -13.08 -5.33
N LYS A 65 10.97 -12.36 -4.53
CA LYS A 65 11.29 -12.77 -3.17
C LYS A 65 10.06 -12.65 -2.28
N MET A 66 9.63 -13.78 -1.73
CA MET A 66 8.73 -13.84 -0.58
C MET A 66 9.50 -13.53 0.70
N GLN A 67 8.98 -12.64 1.53
CA GLN A 67 9.64 -12.19 2.76
C GLN A 67 8.62 -11.72 3.82
N PRO A 68 9.03 -11.57 5.08
CA PRO A 68 8.20 -10.90 6.09
C PRO A 68 7.78 -9.50 5.66
N PHE A 69 6.60 -9.09 6.09
CA PHE A 69 6.04 -7.76 5.81
C PHE A 69 7.03 -6.69 6.30
N SER A 70 7.53 -5.88 5.37
CA SER A 70 8.58 -4.90 5.59
C SER A 70 8.60 -3.91 4.42
N GLN A 71 9.20 -2.73 4.61
CA GLN A 71 9.21 -1.66 3.60
C GLN A 71 10.10 -1.96 2.38
N THR A 72 11.15 -2.75 2.57
CA THR A 72 12.23 -2.91 1.59
C THR A 72 12.44 -4.39 1.26
N CYS A 73 12.68 -4.71 -0.01
CA CYS A 73 13.02 -6.07 -0.40
C CYS A 73 14.35 -6.50 0.21
N ALA A 74 14.36 -7.62 0.94
CA ALA A 74 15.57 -8.14 1.58
C ALA A 74 16.58 -8.74 0.58
N ASN A 75 16.16 -8.98 -0.66
CA ASN A 75 17.01 -9.55 -1.71
C ASN A 75 17.58 -8.49 -2.65
N CYS A 76 16.73 -7.65 -3.26
CA CYS A 76 17.18 -6.64 -4.24
C CYS A 76 17.28 -5.21 -3.68
N GLY A 77 16.91 -4.98 -2.42
CA GLY A 77 17.01 -3.66 -1.79
C GLY A 77 15.98 -2.63 -2.25
N ILE A 78 15.03 -2.99 -3.13
CA ILE A 78 14.03 -2.03 -3.60
C ILE A 78 13.05 -1.63 -2.51
N ILE A 79 12.72 -0.34 -2.44
CA ILE A 79 11.68 0.19 -1.56
C ILE A 79 10.30 -0.06 -2.20
N PHE A 80 9.42 -0.78 -1.51
CA PHE A 80 8.11 -1.19 -2.04
C PHE A 80 7.11 -0.04 -2.19
N GLY A 81 7.26 1.01 -1.38
CA GLY A 81 6.50 2.26 -1.48
C GLY A 81 7.18 3.34 -0.64
N ASN A 82 7.21 4.57 -1.18
CA ASN A 82 7.70 5.75 -0.46
C ASN A 82 6.96 5.98 0.87
N TYR A 83 5.68 5.67 0.92
CA TYR A 83 4.89 5.57 2.14
C TYR A 83 4.71 4.11 2.58
N PHE A 84 4.92 3.86 3.86
CA PHE A 84 4.75 2.56 4.51
C PHE A 84 4.00 2.72 5.82
N CYS A 85 2.96 1.91 6.02
CA CYS A 85 2.23 1.84 7.27
C CYS A 85 2.03 0.39 7.70
N GLU A 86 2.76 -0.01 8.74
CA GLU A 86 2.65 -1.34 9.36
C GLU A 86 1.23 -1.61 9.90
N LYS A 87 0.66 -0.62 10.62
CA LYS A 87 -0.67 -0.73 11.25
C LYS A 87 -1.78 -1.01 10.23
N CYS A 88 -1.72 -0.34 9.09
CA CYS A 88 -2.71 -0.48 8.03
C CYS A 88 -2.32 -1.48 6.95
N LYS A 89 -1.15 -2.14 7.06
CA LYS A 89 -0.54 -3.00 6.05
C LYS A 89 -0.59 -2.39 4.65
N LEU A 90 -0.16 -1.13 4.55
CA LEU A 90 -0.30 -0.31 3.34
C LEU A 90 1.06 0.17 2.84
N PHE A 91 1.26 0.01 1.53
CA PHE A 91 2.34 0.64 0.76
C PHE A 91 1.70 1.63 -0.21
N GLY A 92 2.25 2.83 -0.29
CA GLY A 92 1.91 3.82 -1.31
C GLY A 92 3.19 4.36 -1.92
N ASP A 93 3.30 4.33 -3.24
CA ASP A 93 4.48 4.84 -3.96
C ASP A 93 4.21 6.17 -4.66
N GLU A 94 3.02 6.73 -4.46
CA GLU A 94 2.59 8.02 -4.98
C GLU A 94 2.85 9.12 -3.95
N ASP A 95 3.21 10.31 -4.43
CA ASP A 95 3.40 11.49 -3.58
C ASP A 95 2.06 12.16 -3.29
N LEU A 96 1.26 11.51 -2.43
CA LEU A 96 -0.07 11.98 -2.02
C LEU A 96 -0.07 12.59 -0.61
N GLY A 97 1.10 12.81 -0.01
CA GLY A 97 1.21 13.25 1.40
C GLY A 97 0.50 12.29 2.36
N MET A 98 0.67 10.98 2.15
CA MET A 98 0.01 9.95 2.96
C MET A 98 0.47 10.00 4.42
N TYR A 99 -0.45 9.80 5.36
CA TYR A 99 -0.14 9.74 6.78
C TYR A 99 -1.14 8.88 7.55
N HIS A 100 -0.70 8.24 8.64
CA HIS A 100 -1.59 7.47 9.52
C HIS A 100 -2.21 8.38 10.59
N CYS A 101 -3.53 8.53 10.60
CA CYS A 101 -4.22 9.19 11.71
C CYS A 101 -4.47 8.17 12.83
N GLU A 102 -3.87 8.40 14.00
CA GLU A 102 -4.05 7.52 15.17
C GLU A 102 -5.51 7.51 15.65
N GLY A 103 -6.15 8.68 15.74
CA GLY A 103 -7.56 8.77 16.18
C GLY A 103 -8.54 8.07 15.25
N CYS A 104 -8.30 8.09 13.93
CA CYS A 104 -9.12 7.31 12.99
C CYS A 104 -8.68 5.84 12.85
N GLY A 105 -7.48 5.47 13.29
CA GLY A 105 -6.87 4.16 12.99
C GLY A 105 -6.65 3.90 11.48
N LEU A 106 -6.59 4.95 10.65
CA LEU A 106 -6.58 4.85 9.19
C LEU A 106 -5.52 5.74 8.54
N CYS A 107 -4.96 5.26 7.43
CA CYS A 107 -4.17 6.10 6.54
C CYS A 107 -5.07 7.10 5.80
N ARG A 108 -4.64 8.35 5.76
CA ARG A 108 -5.25 9.48 5.05
C ARG A 108 -4.26 10.02 4.02
N VAL A 109 -4.72 10.92 3.16
CA VAL A 109 -3.93 11.60 2.12
C VAL A 109 -4.01 13.12 2.34
N GLY A 110 -3.12 13.88 1.69
CA GLY A 110 -3.16 15.35 1.66
C GLY A 110 -2.19 16.07 2.60
N GLY A 111 -1.35 15.33 3.34
CA GLY A 111 -0.33 15.87 4.25
C GLY A 111 -0.84 16.02 5.68
N ARG A 112 -0.10 15.46 6.66
CA ARG A 112 -0.49 15.46 8.08
C ARG A 112 -0.72 16.88 8.63
N ASP A 113 0.10 17.82 8.21
CA ASP A 113 0.10 19.22 8.65
C ASP A 113 -1.15 19.98 8.23
N LYS A 114 -1.85 19.52 7.17
CA LYS A 114 -3.07 20.17 6.66
C LYS A 114 -4.35 19.71 7.33
N PHE A 115 -4.31 18.67 8.17
CA PHE A 115 -5.48 18.11 8.82
C PHE A 115 -5.29 17.96 10.33
N PHE A 116 -6.36 18.15 11.09
CA PHE A 116 -6.43 17.77 12.50
C PHE A 116 -7.49 16.68 12.67
N HIS A 117 -7.32 15.82 13.68
CA HIS A 117 -8.36 14.89 14.08
C HIS A 117 -9.24 15.55 15.14
N CYS A 118 -10.56 15.53 14.93
CA CYS A 118 -11.52 15.91 15.95
C CYS A 118 -12.02 14.63 16.64
N ASP A 119 -11.68 14.46 17.92
CA ASP A 119 -12.07 13.28 18.69
C ASP A 119 -13.60 13.20 18.89
N ILE A 120 -14.29 14.34 18.93
CA ILE A 120 -15.75 14.37 19.14
C ILE A 120 -16.51 13.96 17.87
N CYS A 121 -16.05 14.41 16.70
CA CYS A 121 -16.63 13.97 15.43
C CYS A 121 -16.07 12.65 14.93
N GLU A 122 -14.97 12.18 15.50
CA GLU A 122 -14.18 11.01 15.04
C GLU A 122 -13.69 11.15 13.58
N LEU A 123 -13.43 12.38 13.13
CA LEU A 123 -13.08 12.71 11.74
C LEU A 123 -11.78 13.50 11.63
N CYS A 124 -11.04 13.28 10.53
CA CYS A 124 -9.98 14.19 10.10
C CYS A 124 -10.59 15.35 9.33
N LEU A 125 -10.31 16.58 9.76
CA LEU A 125 -10.84 17.82 9.19
C LEU A 125 -9.69 18.75 8.77
N PRO A 126 -9.88 19.60 7.74
CA PRO A 126 -8.88 20.59 7.34
C PRO A 126 -8.52 21.53 8.49
N THR A 127 -7.23 21.84 8.64
CA THR A 127 -6.74 22.76 9.67
C THR A 127 -7.31 24.18 9.55
N ASP A 128 -7.69 24.59 8.34
CA ASP A 128 -8.32 25.89 8.07
C ASP A 128 -9.60 26.14 8.87
N ILE A 129 -10.35 25.07 9.22
CA ILE A 129 -11.58 25.20 9.99
C ILE A 129 -11.38 24.91 11.49
N LYS A 130 -10.14 24.70 11.95
CA LYS A 130 -9.88 24.25 13.33
C LYS A 130 -10.41 25.22 14.40
N THR A 131 -10.39 26.53 14.14
CA THR A 131 -10.88 27.56 15.08
C THR A 131 -12.39 27.81 14.98
N THR A 132 -13.00 27.49 13.84
CA THR A 132 -14.43 27.72 13.59
C THR A 132 -15.28 26.45 13.73
N HIS A 133 -14.64 25.28 13.70
CA HIS A 133 -15.27 23.99 13.92
C HIS A 133 -15.73 23.88 15.37
N LYS A 134 -17.02 24.10 15.56
CA LYS A 134 -17.70 23.92 16.84
C LYS A 134 -18.33 22.54 16.88
N VAL A 135 -18.04 21.82 17.95
CA VAL A 135 -18.67 20.56 18.29
C VAL A 135 -19.60 20.81 19.46
N SER A 136 -20.84 20.33 19.33
CA SER A 136 -21.94 20.49 20.28
C SER A 136 -22.02 19.31 21.23
#